data_AF-A0A536RJV3-F1
#
_entry.id   AF-A0A536RJV3-F1
#
_cell.length_a   1.000
_cell.length_b   1.000
_cell.length_c   1.000
_cell.angle_alpha   90.00
_cell.angle_beta   90.00
_cell.angle_gamma   90.00
#
_symmetry.space_group_name_H-M   'P 1'
#
loop_
_entity.id
_entity.type
_entity.pdbx_description
1 polymer ?
#
loop_
_entity_poly.entity_id
_entity_poly.type
_entity_poly.pdbx_seq_one_letter_code
_entity_poly.pdbx_strand_id
1 'polypeptide(L)'
;MRKAGRFAFGLLIAGLLAVAGSLPVAADYGNSGGNVQLYQVTASFNCNNPSFCGNNLGGFWAWAVFNQDGTFDAELTGCSHLADSHAPGLQGAQHFHADGHYIVAPFNGALWIVVVDEVDTASGGFLGTGTVMTVPSEFMPIGPAAKAKLSTVDFFGMTAPGVSFQVTVTPMHT
;
A
#
# COMPACT_ATOMS: atom_id res chain seq x y z
N MET A 1 -17.80 -23.69 -23.53
CA MET A 1 -17.83 -22.21 -23.67
C MET A 1 -17.49 -21.61 -22.32
N ARG A 2 -16.33 -20.95 -22.19
CA ARG A 2 -15.82 -20.36 -20.94
C ARG A 2 -16.43 -18.96 -20.77
N LYS A 3 -16.89 -18.61 -19.57
CA LYS A 3 -17.11 -17.22 -19.16
C LYS A 3 -16.47 -17.01 -17.78
N ALA A 4 -15.34 -16.30 -17.77
CA ALA A 4 -14.77 -15.63 -16.61
C ALA A 4 -15.80 -14.60 -16.10
N GLY A 5 -16.02 -14.42 -14.79
CA GLY A 5 -15.05 -13.88 -13.85
C GLY A 5 -15.33 -12.38 -13.68
N ARG A 6 -16.18 -12.02 -12.71
CA ARG A 6 -16.42 -10.64 -12.28
C ARG A 6 -16.14 -10.60 -10.78
N PHE A 7 -14.90 -10.28 -10.40
CA PHE A 7 -14.61 -9.85 -9.04
C PHE A 7 -14.99 -8.37 -8.94
N ALA A 8 -16.02 -8.10 -8.14
CA ALA A 8 -16.48 -6.76 -7.85
C ALA A 8 -15.56 -6.15 -6.79
N PHE A 9 -14.73 -5.19 -7.19
CA PHE A 9 -14.07 -4.27 -6.28
C PHE A 9 -15.04 -3.10 -6.06
N GLY A 10 -15.73 -3.11 -4.93
CA GLY A 10 -16.60 -2.03 -4.51
C GLY A 10 -16.44 -1.83 -3.02
N LEU A 11 -15.71 -0.78 -2.63
CA LEU A 11 -15.75 -0.29 -1.27
C LEU A 11 -16.52 1.03 -1.22
N LEU A 12 -17.45 1.06 -0.27
CA LEU A 12 -18.45 2.09 0.00
C LEU A 12 -17.80 3.40 0.46
N ILE A 13 -18.27 4.53 -0.07
CA ILE A 13 -18.06 5.86 0.54
C ILE A 13 -19.41 6.39 1.00
N ALA A 14 -19.59 6.52 2.31
CA ALA A 14 -20.70 7.24 2.91
C ALA A 14 -20.24 8.01 4.16
N GLY A 15 -20.11 9.33 3.97
CA GLY A 15 -20.32 10.44 4.91
C GLY A 15 -19.76 10.40 6.34
N LEU A 16 -18.99 11.43 6.73
CA LEU A 16 -19.43 12.42 7.73
C LEU A 16 -18.50 13.64 7.79
N LEU A 17 -19.09 14.78 8.18
CA LEU A 17 -18.50 16.11 8.25
C LEU A 17 -17.62 16.35 9.49
N ALA A 18 -16.62 17.21 9.28
CA ALA A 18 -16.10 18.28 10.15
C ALA A 18 -15.60 17.95 11.56
N VAL A 19 -14.27 18.05 11.78
CA VAL A 19 -13.66 18.72 12.94
C VAL A 19 -12.30 19.31 12.54
N ALA A 20 -12.04 20.55 12.96
CA ALA A 20 -10.76 21.24 12.85
C ALA A 20 -9.76 20.76 13.91
N GLY A 21 -8.47 20.65 13.58
CA GLY A 21 -7.42 20.62 14.61
C GLY A 21 -6.11 19.94 14.21
N SER A 22 -5.03 20.70 14.38
CA SER A 22 -3.62 20.30 14.56
C SER A 22 -2.91 19.51 13.45
N LEU A 23 -1.87 20.15 12.91
CA LEU A 23 -0.83 19.53 12.08
C LEU A 23 -0.09 18.44 12.88
N PRO A 24 -0.01 17.19 12.43
CA PRO A 24 0.89 16.21 13.02
C PRO A 24 2.32 16.46 12.53
N VAL A 25 3.19 16.59 13.53
CA VAL A 25 4.65 16.39 13.48
C VAL A 25 5.00 15.15 12.64
N ALA A 26 6.06 15.26 11.83
CA ALA A 26 6.69 14.12 11.17
C ALA A 26 7.07 13.07 12.23
N ALA A 27 6.41 11.92 12.21
CA ALA A 27 6.72 10.81 13.09
C ALA A 27 8.12 10.27 12.75
N ASP A 28 8.85 9.81 13.77
CA ASP A 28 10.18 9.21 13.63
C ASP A 28 9.98 7.80 13.06
N TYR A 29 9.86 7.70 11.74
CA TYR A 29 9.46 6.47 11.06
C TYR A 29 10.48 5.35 11.28
N GLY A 30 10.00 4.24 11.85
CA GLY A 30 10.76 3.01 12.04
C GLY A 30 11.22 2.73 13.47
N ASN A 31 11.06 3.62 14.45
CA ASN A 31 11.47 3.27 15.82
C ASN A 31 10.72 4.00 16.92
N SER A 32 9.48 4.42 16.69
CA SER A 32 8.69 5.14 17.70
C SER A 32 8.38 4.32 18.96
N GLY A 33 8.65 3.00 18.98
CA GLY A 33 8.37 2.11 20.11
C GLY A 33 9.52 1.24 20.63
N GLY A 34 10.73 1.28 20.04
CA GLY A 34 11.86 0.42 20.46
C GLY A 34 11.76 -1.05 20.06
N ASN A 35 10.84 -1.39 19.13
CA ASN A 35 10.65 -2.75 18.64
C ASN A 35 11.75 -3.15 17.65
N VAL A 36 12.19 -4.41 17.72
CA VAL A 36 13.18 -4.97 16.79
C VAL A 36 12.52 -5.16 15.43
N GLN A 37 12.98 -4.41 14.42
CA GLN A 37 12.56 -4.61 13.04
C GLN A 37 13.15 -5.91 12.49
N LEU A 38 12.33 -6.73 11.83
CA LEU A 38 12.76 -7.94 11.13
C LEU A 38 12.92 -7.71 9.63
N TYR A 39 12.05 -6.87 9.05
CA TYR A 39 12.06 -6.59 7.62
C TYR A 39 11.78 -5.11 7.37
N GLN A 40 12.45 -4.57 6.36
CA GLN A 40 12.09 -3.31 5.73
C GLN A 40 11.71 -3.58 4.28
N VAL A 41 10.59 -3.03 3.85
CA VAL A 41 10.06 -3.18 2.49
C VAL A 41 9.93 -1.83 1.83
N THR A 42 10.32 -1.75 0.57
CA THR A 42 9.94 -0.63 -0.32
C THR A 42 9.19 -1.17 -1.52
N ALA A 43 8.10 -0.51 -1.87
CA ALA A 43 7.28 -0.84 -3.03
C ALA A 43 7.04 0.39 -3.90
N SER A 44 6.98 0.19 -5.21
CA SER A 44 6.51 1.23 -6.12
C SER A 44 5.72 0.63 -7.26
N PHE A 45 4.69 1.34 -7.67
CA PHE A 45 3.84 1.00 -8.80
C PHE A 45 3.63 2.23 -9.67
N ASN A 46 3.57 2.03 -10.98
CA ASN A 46 3.16 3.05 -11.93
C ASN A 46 2.42 2.40 -13.09
N CYS A 47 1.31 3.01 -13.49
CA CYS A 47 0.47 2.67 -14.63
C CYS A 47 0.14 3.97 -15.37
N ASN A 48 0.81 4.21 -16.50
CA ASN A 48 0.62 5.42 -17.31
C ASN A 48 0.14 5.14 -18.74
N ASN A 49 -0.30 3.91 -19.02
CA ASN A 49 -0.81 3.50 -20.32
C ASN A 49 -2.34 3.36 -20.28
N PRO A 50 -3.12 4.33 -20.78
CA PRO A 50 -4.60 4.30 -20.71
C PRO A 50 -5.21 3.09 -21.41
N SER A 51 -4.58 2.58 -22.46
CA SER A 51 -5.08 1.38 -23.18
C SER A 51 -5.00 0.11 -22.35
N PHE A 52 -4.13 0.08 -21.34
CA PHE A 52 -3.94 -1.06 -20.44
C PHE A 52 -4.57 -0.81 -19.06
N CYS A 53 -4.30 0.35 -18.47
CA CYS A 53 -4.72 0.74 -17.13
C CYS A 53 -6.19 1.19 -17.07
N GLY A 54 -6.79 1.54 -18.21
CA GLY A 54 -8.10 2.19 -18.26
C GLY A 54 -8.10 3.46 -17.42
N ASN A 55 -9.08 3.58 -16.53
CA ASN A 55 -9.19 4.70 -15.59
C ASN A 55 -8.27 4.57 -14.36
N ASN A 56 -7.57 3.44 -14.19
CA ASN A 56 -6.67 3.20 -13.05
C ASN A 56 -5.26 3.72 -13.35
N LEU A 57 -5.17 4.95 -13.86
CA LEU A 57 -3.91 5.61 -14.12
C LEU A 57 -3.31 6.16 -12.82
N GLY A 58 -1.98 6.21 -12.77
CA GLY A 58 -1.24 6.68 -11.62
C GLY A 58 -0.38 5.60 -11.02
N GLY A 59 -0.09 5.71 -9.74
CA GLY A 59 0.86 4.83 -9.09
C GLY A 59 0.86 5.01 -7.59
N PHE A 60 1.80 4.32 -6.94
CA PHE A 60 2.11 4.59 -5.55
C PHE A 60 3.59 4.37 -5.29
N TRP A 61 4.05 4.95 -4.20
CA TRP A 61 5.25 4.54 -3.51
C TRP A 61 4.87 4.15 -2.09
N ALA A 62 5.48 3.10 -1.56
CA ALA A 62 5.30 2.69 -0.19
C ALA A 62 6.63 2.28 0.43
N TRP A 63 6.74 2.48 1.74
CA TRP A 63 7.80 1.98 2.59
C TRP A 63 7.16 1.41 3.85
N ALA A 64 7.65 0.29 4.35
CA ALA A 64 7.14 -0.33 5.55
C ALA A 64 8.25 -1.01 6.34
N VAL A 65 8.10 -1.05 7.67
CA VAL A 65 8.88 -1.90 8.57
C VAL A 65 7.97 -2.90 9.24
N PHE A 66 8.47 -4.12 9.43
CA PHE A 66 7.76 -5.23 10.04
C PHE A 66 8.53 -5.68 11.27
N ASN A 67 7.88 -5.59 12.43
CA ASN A 67 8.48 -5.71 13.74
C ASN A 67 8.40 -7.15 14.27
N GLN A 68 9.28 -7.52 15.20
CA GLN A 68 9.35 -8.87 15.75
C GLN A 68 8.09 -9.30 16.52
N ASP A 69 7.35 -8.34 17.08
CA ASP A 69 6.12 -8.59 17.84
C ASP A 69 4.88 -8.81 16.95
N GLY A 70 5.04 -8.76 15.62
CA GLY A 70 3.95 -8.94 14.66
C GLY A 70 3.25 -7.64 14.26
N THR A 71 3.74 -6.48 14.72
CA THR A 71 3.24 -5.17 14.26
C THR A 71 3.98 -4.68 13.02
N PHE A 72 3.39 -3.75 12.27
CA PHE A 72 4.06 -3.05 11.19
C PHE A 72 3.73 -1.55 11.20
N ASP A 73 4.63 -0.76 10.61
CA ASP A 73 4.44 0.66 10.36
C ASP A 73 4.81 0.93 8.91
N ALA A 74 4.01 1.73 8.20
CA ALA A 74 4.20 2.01 6.79
C ALA A 74 3.82 3.44 6.41
N GLU A 75 4.50 3.94 5.39
CA GLU A 75 4.21 5.20 4.71
C GLU A 75 3.88 4.93 3.26
N LEU A 76 2.73 5.43 2.82
CA LEU A 76 2.23 5.25 1.46
C LEU A 76 1.94 6.59 0.82
N THR A 77 2.40 6.79 -0.40
CA THR A 77 2.02 7.93 -1.25
C THR A 77 1.36 7.41 -2.50
N GLY A 78 0.05 7.64 -2.62
CA GLY A 78 -0.70 7.46 -3.85
C GLY A 78 -0.47 8.66 -4.78
N CYS A 79 -0.13 8.39 -6.04
CA CYS A 79 0.18 9.37 -7.06
C CYS A 79 -0.85 9.27 -8.20
N SER A 80 -1.98 9.96 -8.07
CA SER A 80 -3.09 9.94 -9.06
C SER A 80 -2.98 11.05 -10.11
N HIS A 81 -1.75 11.45 -10.47
CA HIS A 81 -1.48 12.60 -11.35
C HIS A 81 -1.87 12.39 -12.83
N LEU A 82 -2.38 11.21 -13.20
CA LEU A 82 -2.70 10.83 -14.57
C LEU A 82 -4.19 10.53 -14.78
N ALA A 83 -5.03 10.66 -13.75
CA ALA A 83 -6.48 10.55 -13.91
C ALA A 83 -7.01 11.85 -14.54
N ASP A 84 -7.01 11.88 -15.86
CA ASP A 84 -7.72 12.85 -16.66
C ASP A 84 -9.20 12.91 -16.25
N SER A 85 -9.62 14.05 -15.69
CA SER A 85 -10.96 14.66 -15.57
C SER A 85 -12.19 13.81 -15.16
N HIS A 86 -12.10 12.50 -14.97
CA HIS A 86 -13.25 11.60 -14.77
C HIS A 86 -13.51 11.21 -13.30
N ALA A 87 -12.69 11.71 -12.37
CA ALA A 87 -12.93 11.60 -10.93
C ALA A 87 -12.70 12.95 -10.24
N PRO A 88 -13.68 13.88 -10.28
CA PRO A 88 -13.58 15.14 -9.56
C PRO A 88 -13.34 14.88 -8.06
N GLY A 89 -12.22 15.38 -7.53
CA GLY A 89 -11.85 15.25 -6.11
C GLY A 89 -10.72 14.29 -5.77
N LEU A 90 -10.23 13.47 -6.72
CA LEU A 90 -9.10 12.54 -6.50
C LEU A 90 -7.83 12.92 -7.28
N GLN A 91 -7.76 14.16 -7.77
CA GLN A 91 -6.57 14.67 -8.46
C GLN A 91 -5.51 15.11 -7.44
N GLY A 92 -4.31 14.54 -7.56
CA GLY A 92 -3.16 14.88 -6.73
C GLY A 92 -2.48 13.67 -6.08
N ALA A 93 -1.57 13.97 -5.15
CA ALA A 93 -0.97 12.96 -4.29
C ALA A 93 -1.78 12.81 -3.00
N GLN A 94 -1.86 11.60 -2.48
CA GLN A 94 -2.45 11.29 -1.17
C GLN A 94 -1.41 10.54 -0.35
N HIS A 95 -1.24 10.95 0.91
CA HIS A 95 -0.28 10.33 1.81
C HIS A 95 -1.01 9.66 2.97
N PHE A 96 -0.57 8.46 3.34
CA PHE A 96 -1.08 7.69 4.46
C PHE A 96 0.08 7.20 5.31
N HIS A 97 -0.10 7.29 6.63
CA HIS A 97 0.55 6.45 7.60
C HIS A 97 -0.33 5.21 7.81
N ALA A 98 0.21 4.02 7.70
CA ALA A 98 -0.52 2.78 7.96
C ALA A 98 0.18 1.99 9.06
N ASP A 99 -0.58 1.53 10.04
CA ASP A 99 -0.10 0.68 11.13
C ASP A 99 -1.08 -0.46 11.39
N GLY A 100 -0.58 -1.59 11.89
CA GLY A 100 -1.41 -2.76 12.13
C GLY A 100 -0.59 -4.01 12.40
N HIS A 101 -1.12 -5.16 12.00
CA HIS A 101 -0.48 -6.46 12.25
C HIS A 101 -0.19 -7.24 10.97
N TYR A 102 0.86 -8.06 11.06
CA TYR A 102 1.25 -8.97 9.99
C TYR A 102 1.56 -10.37 10.54
N ILE A 103 1.55 -11.34 9.64
CA ILE A 103 2.02 -12.69 9.87
C ILE A 103 2.99 -13.11 8.78
N VAL A 104 3.76 -14.18 9.05
CA VAL A 104 4.49 -14.91 8.01
C VAL A 104 3.68 -16.14 7.62
N ALA A 105 3.19 -16.18 6.39
CA ALA A 105 2.31 -17.25 5.92
C ALA A 105 2.74 -17.82 4.55
N PRO A 106 2.40 -19.08 4.24
CA PRO A 106 2.63 -19.63 2.91
C PRO A 106 1.82 -18.90 1.83
N PHE A 107 2.50 -18.38 0.81
CA PHE A 107 1.90 -17.79 -0.38
C PHE A 107 2.77 -18.06 -1.61
N ASN A 108 2.15 -18.44 -2.74
CA ASN A 108 2.84 -18.73 -3.99
C ASN A 108 4.07 -19.66 -3.87
N GLY A 109 3.98 -20.69 -3.00
CA GLY A 109 5.04 -21.68 -2.79
C GLY A 109 6.21 -21.23 -1.91
N ALA A 110 6.14 -20.06 -1.26
CA ALA A 110 7.15 -19.57 -0.31
C ALA A 110 6.50 -18.97 0.95
N LEU A 111 7.30 -18.63 1.96
CA LEU A 111 6.83 -17.84 3.10
C LEU A 111 6.85 -16.35 2.76
N TRP A 112 5.74 -15.66 3.03
CA TRP A 112 5.54 -14.25 2.72
C TRP A 112 5.16 -13.46 3.97
N ILE A 113 5.55 -12.19 3.98
CA ILE A 113 5.02 -11.17 4.87
C ILE A 113 3.59 -10.87 4.39
N VAL A 114 2.60 -11.05 5.26
CA VAL A 114 1.19 -10.86 4.97
C VAL A 114 0.58 -9.94 6.01
N VAL A 115 0.10 -8.77 5.59
CA VAL A 115 -0.70 -7.88 6.45
C VAL A 115 -2.09 -8.50 6.63
N VAL A 116 -2.58 -8.46 7.88
CA VAL A 116 -3.85 -9.11 8.28
C VAL A 116 -4.89 -8.12 8.81
N ASP A 117 -4.46 -6.94 9.26
CA ASP A 117 -5.30 -5.80 9.59
C ASP A 117 -4.45 -4.53 9.54
N GLU A 118 -5.09 -3.39 9.23
CA GLU A 118 -4.43 -2.09 9.19
C GLU A 118 -5.36 -0.93 9.53
N VAL A 119 -4.76 0.17 9.97
CA VAL A 119 -5.37 1.49 10.14
C VAL A 119 -4.60 2.47 9.27
N ASP A 120 -5.25 3.03 8.25
CA ASP A 120 -4.70 4.09 7.43
C ASP A 120 -5.09 5.45 7.99
N THR A 121 -4.11 6.22 8.40
CA THR A 121 -4.27 7.63 8.77
C THR A 121 -3.73 8.50 7.64
N ALA A 122 -4.61 9.20 6.95
CA ALA A 122 -4.23 10.19 5.95
C ALA A 122 -3.35 11.27 6.61
N SER A 123 -2.13 11.44 6.12
CA SER A 123 -1.17 12.44 6.62
C SER A 123 -1.13 13.70 5.73
N GLY A 124 -1.74 13.65 4.54
CA GLY A 124 -1.95 14.82 3.67
C GLY A 124 -2.57 14.43 2.33
N GLY A 125 -2.86 15.42 1.47
CA GLY A 125 -3.49 15.19 0.17
C GLY A 125 -4.98 15.53 0.15
N PHE A 126 -5.72 14.93 -0.78
CA PHE A 126 -7.12 15.29 -1.06
C PHE A 126 -8.09 14.87 0.06
N LEU A 127 -7.77 13.84 0.85
CA LEU A 127 -8.54 13.45 2.04
C LEU A 127 -8.27 14.38 3.24
N GLY A 128 -7.27 15.25 3.15
CA GLY A 128 -6.76 16.03 4.27
C GLY A 128 -6.06 15.16 5.32
N THR A 129 -5.42 15.83 6.28
CA THR A 129 -4.69 15.16 7.37
C THR A 129 -5.64 14.74 8.49
N GLY A 130 -5.42 13.55 9.05
CA GLY A 130 -6.17 12.98 10.17
C GLY A 130 -7.40 12.15 9.78
N THR A 131 -7.68 11.96 8.48
CA THR A 131 -8.74 11.04 8.04
C THR A 131 -8.30 9.60 8.30
N VAL A 132 -9.09 8.84 9.07
CA VAL A 132 -8.77 7.46 9.46
C VAL A 132 -9.66 6.48 8.70
N MET A 133 -9.05 5.44 8.14
CA MET A 133 -9.73 4.26 7.61
C MET A 133 -9.22 3.03 8.37
N THR A 134 -10.11 2.09 8.67
CA THR A 134 -9.75 0.86 9.38
C THR A 134 -10.15 -0.34 8.55
N VAL A 135 -9.19 -1.22 8.31
CA VAL A 135 -9.36 -2.52 7.66
C VAL A 135 -9.19 -3.59 8.75
N PRO A 136 -10.29 -4.04 9.38
CA PRO A 136 -10.20 -4.92 10.55
C PRO A 136 -9.80 -6.36 10.21
N SER A 137 -9.76 -6.73 8.93
CA SER A 137 -9.32 -8.04 8.47
C SER A 137 -9.04 -8.02 6.96
N GLU A 138 -7.87 -8.50 6.58
CA GLU A 138 -7.48 -8.71 5.20
C GLU A 138 -6.45 -9.83 5.02
N PHE A 139 -6.05 -10.06 3.78
CA PHE A 139 -4.93 -10.91 3.42
C PHE A 139 -4.15 -10.21 2.31
N MET A 140 -3.17 -9.41 2.69
CA MET A 140 -2.36 -8.65 1.74
C MET A 140 -0.93 -9.20 1.70
N PRO A 141 -0.58 -10.02 0.69
CA PRO A 141 0.78 -10.52 0.52
C PRO A 141 1.71 -9.40 0.02
N ILE A 142 2.66 -8.99 0.86
CA ILE A 142 3.56 -7.87 0.58
C ILE A 142 4.78 -8.31 -0.23
N GLY A 143 5.44 -9.37 0.24
CA GLY A 143 6.64 -9.93 -0.38
C GLY A 143 7.14 -11.16 0.37
N PRO A 144 8.12 -11.89 -0.19
CA PRO A 144 8.76 -13.00 0.50
C PRO A 144 9.34 -12.56 1.85
N ALA A 145 9.23 -13.40 2.88
CA ALA A 145 9.85 -13.19 4.20
C ALA A 145 11.36 -13.49 4.16
N ALA A 146 12.04 -12.93 3.16
CA ALA A 146 13.47 -13.10 2.89
C ALA A 146 13.95 -11.96 1.99
N LYS A 147 15.27 -11.80 1.86
CA LYS A 147 15.85 -10.82 0.94
C LYS A 147 15.35 -11.06 -0.48
N ALA A 148 14.66 -10.07 -1.04
CA ALA A 148 14.07 -10.18 -2.37
C ALA A 148 14.05 -8.83 -3.09
N LYS A 149 14.10 -8.87 -4.42
CA LYS A 149 13.78 -7.75 -5.30
C LYS A 149 12.91 -8.29 -6.42
N LEU A 150 11.62 -7.98 -6.35
CA LEU A 150 10.60 -8.43 -7.29
C LEU A 150 10.25 -7.30 -8.25
N SER A 151 10.00 -7.67 -9.50
CA SER A 151 9.53 -6.80 -10.57
C SER A 151 8.08 -7.10 -10.95
N THR A 152 7.54 -6.36 -11.92
CA THR A 152 6.24 -6.62 -12.54
C THR A 152 6.11 -8.05 -13.03
N VAL A 153 7.17 -8.63 -13.58
CA VAL A 153 7.15 -10.00 -14.08
C VAL A 153 7.07 -11.00 -12.94
N ASP A 154 7.82 -10.77 -11.87
CA ASP A 154 7.83 -11.69 -10.73
C ASP A 154 6.49 -11.71 -9.99
N PHE A 155 5.83 -10.54 -9.91
CA PHE A 155 4.56 -10.41 -9.20
C PHE A 155 3.34 -10.74 -10.05
N PHE A 156 3.30 -10.30 -11.31
CA PHE A 156 2.14 -10.42 -12.19
C PHE A 156 2.33 -11.41 -13.35
N GLY A 157 3.53 -11.96 -13.54
CA GLY A 157 3.84 -12.88 -14.64
C GLY A 157 3.80 -12.19 -16.01
N MET A 158 3.89 -10.87 -16.08
CA MET A 158 3.69 -10.11 -17.32
C MET A 158 4.53 -8.83 -17.39
N THR A 159 4.66 -8.33 -18.63
CA THR A 159 5.15 -6.98 -18.93
C THR A 159 4.12 -6.26 -19.78
N ALA A 160 3.90 -4.98 -19.54
CA ALA A 160 3.09 -4.12 -20.41
C ALA A 160 3.72 -2.73 -20.52
N PRO A 161 3.63 -2.06 -21.70
CA PRO A 161 4.08 -0.69 -21.84
C PRO A 161 3.38 0.21 -20.82
N GLY A 162 4.17 1.02 -20.13
CA GLY A 162 3.66 1.97 -19.13
C GLY A 162 3.22 1.35 -17.80
N VAL A 163 3.48 0.06 -17.58
CA VAL A 163 3.24 -0.63 -16.31
C VAL A 163 4.56 -1.01 -15.67
N SER A 164 4.76 -0.60 -14.43
CA SER A 164 5.89 -1.03 -13.61
C SER A 164 5.46 -1.28 -12.18
N PHE A 165 6.01 -2.32 -11.58
CA PHE A 165 5.85 -2.67 -10.18
C PHE A 165 7.20 -3.18 -9.69
N GLN A 166 7.61 -2.72 -8.53
CA GLN A 166 8.83 -3.16 -7.87
C GLN A 166 8.58 -3.29 -6.38
N VAL A 167 9.06 -4.38 -5.80
CA VAL A 167 9.10 -4.58 -4.35
C VAL A 167 10.50 -5.02 -3.98
N THR A 168 11.08 -4.39 -2.96
CA THR A 168 12.36 -4.82 -2.36
C THR A 168 12.13 -5.14 -0.90
N VAL A 169 12.47 -6.36 -0.49
CA VAL A 169 12.46 -6.79 0.91
C VAL A 169 13.89 -6.89 1.39
N THR A 170 14.20 -6.19 2.48
CA THR A 170 15.49 -6.19 3.14
C THR A 170 15.31 -6.73 4.56
N PRO A 171 15.86 -7.93 4.88
CA PRO A 171 15.94 -8.40 6.25
C PRO A 171 16.79 -7.42 7.05
N MET A 172 16.30 -7.03 8.21
CA MET A 172 17.02 -6.17 9.14
C MET A 172 17.90 -7.05 10.04
N HIS A 173 19.13 -6.63 10.28
CA HIS A 173 20.04 -7.38 11.15
C HIS A 173 19.56 -7.26 12.60
N THR A 174 19.30 -8.41 13.22
CA THR A 174 19.07 -8.55 14.66
C THR A 174 20.37 -8.41 15.45
#